data_AF-A0A349B845-F1
#
_entry.id   AF-A0A349B845-F1
#
_cell.length_a   1.000
_cell.length_b   1.000
_cell.length_c   1.000
_cell.angle_alpha   90.00
_cell.angle_beta   90.00
_cell.angle_gamma   90.00
#
_symmetry.space_group_name_H-M   'P 1'
#
loop_
_entity.id
_entity.type
_entity.pdbx_description
1 polymer ?
#
loop_
_entity_poly.entity_id
_entity_poly.type
_entity_poly.pdbx_seq_one_letter_code
_entity_poly.pdbx_strand_id
1 'polypeptide(L)' 'ATSDAACIARIRAGGGRIVGKVNLHELAFGGSGINPYTGTPQNPLDPARIPGGSSSGSAVAVATG' A
#
# COMPACT_ATOMS: atom_id res chain seq x y z
N ALA A 1 8.41 14.04 -5.47
CA ALA A 1 8.20 13.90 -6.93
C ALA A 1 7.43 15.11 -7.43
N THR A 2 7.75 15.63 -8.62
CA THR A 2 7.10 16.81 -9.21
C THR A 2 6.13 16.45 -10.36
N SER A 3 6.04 15.18 -10.74
CA SER A 3 5.12 14.66 -11.76
C SER A 3 4.51 13.31 -11.35
N ASP A 4 3.34 13.02 -11.90
CA ASP A 4 2.66 11.74 -11.68
C ASP A 4 3.31 10.62 -12.51
N ALA A 5 3.36 9.41 -11.94
CA ALA A 5 3.63 8.20 -12.72
C ALA A 5 2.50 7.97 -13.74
N ALA A 6 2.80 7.33 -14.87
CA ALA A 6 1.83 7.16 -15.95
C ALA A 6 0.50 6.51 -15.52
N CYS A 7 0.52 5.57 -14.57
CA CYS A 7 -0.69 4.96 -14.02
C CYS A 7 -1.52 5.94 -13.18
N ILE A 8 -0.88 6.80 -12.38
CA ILE A 8 -1.55 7.83 -11.57
C ILE A 8 -2.14 8.92 -12.46
N ALA A 9 -1.40 9.36 -13.48
CA ALA A 9 -1.89 10.33 -14.46
C ALA A 9 -3.15 9.81 -15.17
N ARG A 10 -3.18 8.52 -15.56
CA ARG A 10 -4.36 7.87 -16.14
C ARG A 10 -5.56 7.84 -15.18
N ILE A 11 -5.33 7.52 -13.90
CA ILE A 11 -6.40 7.53 -12.89
C ILE A 11 -6.99 8.94 -12.74
N ARG A 12 -6.14 9.98 -12.64
CA ARG A 12 -6.63 11.37 -12.54
C ARG A 12 -7.39 11.82 -13.78
N ALA A 13 -6.89 11.49 -14.98
CA ALA A 13 -7.57 11.82 -16.23
C ALA A 13 -8.96 11.16 -16.34
N GLY A 14 -9.13 9.99 -15.74
CA GLY A 14 -10.43 9.32 -15.61
C GLY A 14 -11.33 9.83 -14.49
N GLY A 15 -10.98 10.94 -13.81
CA GLY A 15 -11.74 11.50 -12.69
C GLY A 15 -11.49 10.83 -11.33
N GLY A 16 -10.53 9.90 -11.25
CA GLY A 16 -10.16 9.24 -10.00
C GLY A 16 -9.48 10.19 -9.00
N ARG A 17 -9.81 10.03 -7.72
CA ARG A 17 -9.24 10.82 -6.62
C ARG A 17 -8.15 10.02 -5.90
N ILE A 18 -6.94 10.55 -5.85
CA ILE A 18 -5.84 9.98 -5.06
C ILE A 18 -5.90 10.54 -3.65
N VAL A 19 -6.32 9.73 -2.69
CA VAL A 19 -6.57 10.16 -1.30
C VAL A 19 -5.39 9.93 -0.36
N GLY A 20 -4.35 9.23 -0.80
CA GLY A 20 -3.19 8.99 0.04
C GLY A 20 -2.15 8.06 -0.57
N LYS A 21 -1.18 7.71 0.26
CA LYS A 21 -0.13 6.72 0.00
C LYS A 21 -0.28 5.62 1.04
N VAL A 22 -0.05 4.39 0.61
CA VAL A 22 -0.14 3.21 1.46
C VAL A 22 1.25 2.70 1.80
N ASN A 23 1.33 1.97 2.91
CA ASN A 23 2.56 1.36 3.38
C ASN A 23 3.02 0.20 2.49
N LEU A 24 4.29 -0.16 2.57
CA LEU A 24 4.92 -1.26 1.85
C LEU A 24 6.05 -1.90 2.66
N HIS A 25 6.47 -3.11 2.30
CA HIS A 25 7.78 -3.62 2.74
C HIS A 25 8.88 -2.68 2.23
N GLU A 26 9.88 -2.37 3.06
CA GLU A 26 10.89 -1.35 2.76
C GLU A 26 11.51 -1.57 1.36
N LEU A 27 11.55 -0.49 0.57
CA LEU A 27 12.06 -0.47 -0.82
C LEU A 27 11.41 -1.50 -1.75
N ALA A 28 10.23 -2.00 -1.38
CA ALA A 28 9.57 -3.14 -2.01
C ALA A 28 10.41 -4.44 -2.00
N PHE A 29 11.43 -4.54 -1.15
CA PHE A 29 12.39 -5.64 -1.12
C PHE A 29 12.00 -6.73 -0.12
N GLY A 30 10.77 -7.22 -0.21
CA GLY A 30 10.28 -8.32 0.63
C GLY A 30 8.80 -8.64 0.46
N GLY A 31 8.44 -9.89 0.75
CA GLY A 31 7.10 -10.43 0.55
C GLY A 31 6.21 -10.46 1.80
N SER A 32 6.72 -10.07 2.98
CA SER A 32 5.96 -10.16 4.23
C SER A 32 5.11 -8.93 4.54
N GLY A 33 5.49 -7.77 4.01
CA GLY A 33 4.86 -6.49 4.34
C GLY A 33 5.32 -5.87 5.66
N ILE A 34 6.23 -6.52 6.39
CA ILE A 34 6.84 -5.99 7.61
C ILE A 34 7.66 -4.74 7.28
N ASN A 35 7.44 -3.65 8.02
CA ASN A 35 8.17 -2.41 7.86
C ASN A 35 8.45 -1.79 9.25
N PRO A 36 9.71 -1.79 9.74
CA PRO A 36 10.05 -1.26 11.05
C PRO A 36 10.07 0.28 11.11
N TYR A 37 10.13 0.97 9.95
CA TYR A 37 10.26 2.42 9.88
C TYR A 37 8.91 3.14 9.92
N THR A 38 7.87 2.54 9.35
CA THR A 38 6.53 3.14 9.23
C THR A 38 5.43 2.30 9.88
N GLY A 39 5.82 1.22 10.57
CA GLY A 39 4.91 0.24 11.16
C GLY A 39 4.49 -0.83 10.15
N THR A 40 3.98 -1.97 10.64
CA THR A 40 3.47 -3.05 9.78
C THR A 40 1.94 -3.01 9.77
N PRO A 41 1.28 -2.90 8.61
CA PRO A 41 -0.18 -3.00 8.54
C PRO A 41 -0.67 -4.32 9.13
N GLN A 42 -1.74 -4.30 9.91
CA GLN A 42 -2.32 -5.53 10.46
C GLN A 42 -3.10 -6.27 9.37
N ASN A 43 -2.97 -7.60 9.33
CA ASN A 43 -3.79 -8.41 8.43
C ASN A 43 -5.27 -8.36 8.91
N PRO A 44 -6.22 -7.93 8.05
CA PRO A 44 -7.61 -7.72 8.46
C PRO A 44 -8.37 -9.02 8.75
N LEU A 45 -7.88 -10.16 8.27
CA LEU A 45 -8.49 -11.47 8.53
C LEU A 45 -8.04 -12.08 9.86
N ASP A 46 -6.81 -11.77 10.29
CA ASP A 46 -6.19 -12.31 11.50
C ASP A 46 -4.98 -11.45 11.91
N PRO A 47 -5.07 -10.63 12.99
CA PRO A 47 -3.98 -9.76 13.42
C PRO A 47 -2.69 -10.48 13.82
N ALA A 48 -2.73 -11.80 14.04
CA ALA A 48 -1.53 -12.61 14.33
C ALA A 48 -0.75 -13.00 13.06
N ARG A 49 -1.29 -12.74 11.87
CA ARG A 49 -0.64 -13.05 10.58
C ARG A 49 -0.05 -11.81 9.93
N ILE A 50 0.93 -12.03 9.05
CA ILE A 50 1.48 -10.98 8.20
C ILE A 50 0.44 -10.50 7.19
N PRO A 51 0.46 -9.21 6.80
CA PRO A 51 -0.43 -8.68 5.76
C PRO A 51 -0.04 -9.12 4.35
N GLY A 52 1.18 -9.66 4.16
CA GLY A 52 1.78 -9.91 2.86
C GLY A 52 2.39 -8.65 2.26
N GLY A 53 3.26 -8.80 1.27
CA GLY A 53 4.06 -7.70 0.71
C GLY A 53 4.57 -7.96 -0.71
N SER A 54 5.20 -6.97 -1.33
CA SER A 54 5.58 -5.68 -0.70
C SER A 54 4.41 -4.72 -0.54
N SER A 55 3.32 -4.85 -1.30
CA SER A 55 2.17 -3.93 -1.30
C SER A 55 1.21 -4.13 -0.11
N SER A 56 1.74 -4.18 1.12
CA SER A 56 1.01 -4.51 2.34
C SER A 56 -0.12 -3.53 2.64
N GLY A 57 0.18 -2.23 2.66
CA GLY A 57 -0.82 -1.21 2.95
C GLY A 57 -1.91 -1.13 1.89
N SER A 58 -1.57 -1.36 0.61
CA SER A 58 -2.55 -1.39 -0.48
C SER A 58 -3.61 -2.47 -0.25
N ALA A 59 -3.16 -3.69 0.07
CA ALA A 59 -4.03 -4.83 0.28
C ALA A 59 -4.92 -4.62 1.52
N VAL A 60 -4.32 -4.19 2.62
CA VAL A 60 -5.06 -3.93 3.87
C VAL A 60 -6.11 -2.84 3.68
N ALA A 61 -5.75 -1.69 3.07
CA ALA A 61 -6.69 -0.58 2.86
C ALA A 61 -7.91 -0.99 2.03
N VAL A 62 -7.73 -1.78 0.97
CA VAL A 62 -8.87 -2.27 0.16
C VAL A 62 -9.72 -3.26 0.95
N ALA A 63 -9.08 -4.14 1.74
CA ALA A 63 -9.78 -5.17 2.51
C ALA A 63 -10.57 -4.60 3.70
N THR A 64 -10.21 -3.43 4.23
CA THR A 64 -10.91 -2.79 5.35
C THR A 64 -11.98 -1.77 4.93
N GLY A 65 -12.03 -1.38 3.66
CA GLY A 65 -12.82 -0.25 3.18
C GLY A 65 -12.22 1.11 3.56
#